data_AF-A0A932VAN0-F1
#
_entry.id   AF-A0A932VAN0-F1
#
_cell.length_a   1.000
_cell.length_b   1.000
_cell.length_c   1.000
_cell.angle_alpha   90.00
_cell.angle_beta   90.00
_cell.angle_gamma   90.00
#
_symmetry.space_group_name_H-M   'P 1'
#
loop_
_entity.id
_entity.type
_entity.pdbx_description
1 polymer ?
#
loop_
_entity_poly.entity_id
_entity_poly.type
_entity_poly.pdbx_seq_one_letter_code
_entity_poly.pdbx_strand_id
1 'polypeptide(L)' 'MRETFTVSLPFALRKKLDRTVKEDRLNRSDVVREALSHYFTLREFRRLRGLMVPLAEKRGIFTDEDVFKLVS' A
#
# COMPACT_ATOMS: atom_id res chain seq x y z
N MET A 1 -11.16 8.89 16.56
CA MET A 1 -12.59 8.94 16.15
C MET A 1 -12.76 8.10 14.89
N ARG A 2 -13.93 7.50 14.67
CA ARG A 2 -14.26 6.83 13.40
C ARG A 2 -15.20 7.72 12.60
N GLU A 3 -14.86 7.96 11.34
CA GLU A 3 -15.69 8.70 10.39
C GLU A 3 -16.24 7.72 9.34
N THR A 4 -17.47 7.96 8.89
CA THR A 4 -18.12 7.13 7.88
C THR A 4 -18.22 7.91 6.59
N PHE A 5 -17.91 7.26 5.47
CA PHE A 5 -18.11 7.81 4.14
C PHE A 5 -18.84 6.78 3.28
N THR A 6 -19.68 7.27 2.38
CA THR A 6 -20.39 6.44 1.39
C THR A 6 -19.69 6.61 0.05
N VAL A 7 -19.37 5.51 -0.61
CA VAL A 7 -18.69 5.50 -1.91
C VAL A 7 -19.46 4.63 -2.90
N SER A 8 -19.60 5.13 -4.14
CA SER A 8 -20.14 4.34 -5.24
C SER A 8 -19.06 3.41 -5.78
N LEU A 9 -19.37 2.13 -5.97
CA LEU A 9 -18.46 1.13 -6.50
C LEU A 9 -19.05 0.50 -7.77
N PRO A 10 -18.24 0.24 -8.79
CA PRO A 10 -18.66 -0.57 -9.93
C PRO A 10 -19.23 -1.91 -9.46
N PHE A 11 -20.29 -2.39 -10.13
CA PHE A 11 -20.99 -3.62 -9.74
C PHE A 11 -20.05 -4.81 -9.59
N ALA A 12 -19.12 -4.98 -10.54
CA ALA A 12 -18.14 -6.07 -10.51
C ALA A 12 -17.24 -6.00 -9.27
N LEU A 13 -16.83 -4.80 -8.85
CA LEU A 13 -15.97 -4.61 -7.69
C LEU A 13 -16.71 -4.88 -6.39
N ARG A 14 -17.97 -4.42 -6.28
CA ARG A 14 -18.83 -4.75 -5.14
C ARG A 14 -19.05 -6.26 -5.02
N LYS A 15 -19.33 -6.94 -6.13
CA LYS A 15 -19.50 -8.41 -6.16
C LYS A 15 -18.22 -9.14 -5.71
N LYS A 16 -17.05 -8.65 -6.12
CA LYS A 16 -15.76 -9.21 -5.69
C LYS A 16 -15.54 -9.03 -4.19
N LEU A 17 -15.77 -7.82 -3.66
CA LEU A 17 -15.68 -7.52 -2.23
C LEU A 17 -16.62 -8.44 -1.42
N ASP A 18 -17.88 -8.55 -1.84
CA ASP A 18 -18.88 -9.39 -1.15
C ASP A 18 -18.48 -10.86 -1.12
N ARG A 19 -17.82 -11.36 -2.17
CA ARG A 19 -17.33 -12.74 -2.23
C ARG A 19 -16.15 -12.95 -1.28
N THR A 20 -15.14 -12.09 -1.33
CA THR A 20 -13.94 -12.15 -0.46
C THR A 20 -14.33 -12.12 1.02
N VAL A 21 -15.22 -11.18 1.39
CA VAL A 21 -15.73 -11.05 2.76
C VAL A 21 -16.42 -12.34 3.26
N LYS A 22 -17.16 -13.03 2.38
CA LYS A 22 -17.81 -14.31 2.71
C LYS A 22 -16.82 -15.47 2.85
N GLU A 23 -15.88 -15.58 1.92
CA GLU A 23 -14.87 -16.65 1.89
C GLU A 23 -13.96 -16.56 3.11
N ASP A 24 -13.51 -15.34 3.45
CA ASP A 24 -12.51 -15.12 4.49
C ASP A 24 -13.11 -14.80 5.87
N ARG A 25 -14.46 -14.80 5.98
CA ARG A 25 -15.21 -14.40 7.20
C ARG A 25 -14.79 -13.03 7.75
N LEU A 26 -14.47 -12.10 6.85
CA LEU A 26 -14.06 -10.73 7.19
C LEU A 26 -15.25 -9.78 7.22
N ASN A 27 -15.01 -8.53 7.62
CA ASN A 27 -15.98 -7.43 7.47
C ASN A 27 -15.61 -6.57 6.24
N ARG A 28 -16.61 -6.12 5.48
CA ARG A 28 -16.43 -5.20 4.34
C ARG A 28 -15.59 -3.99 4.70
N SER A 29 -15.89 -3.37 5.86
CA SER A 29 -15.19 -2.17 6.31
C SER A 29 -13.72 -2.42 6.62
N ASP A 30 -13.35 -3.63 7.05
CA ASP A 30 -11.96 -3.97 7.33
C ASP A 30 -11.18 -4.18 6.04
N VAL A 31 -11.75 -4.91 5.08
CA VAL A 31 -11.15 -5.07 3.73
C VAL A 31 -10.94 -3.72 3.05
N VAL A 32 -11.93 -2.83 3.11
CA VAL A 32 -11.81 -1.47 2.53
C VAL A 32 -10.73 -0.66 3.25
N ARG A 33 -10.67 -0.72 4.59
CA ARG A 33 -9.66 0.01 5.37
C ARG A 33 -8.25 -0.49 5.06
N GLU A 34 -8.06 -1.80 4.97
CA GLU A 34 -6.78 -2.42 4.62
C GLU A 34 -6.36 -2.02 3.20
N ALA A 35 -7.27 -2.11 2.23
CA ALA A 35 -7.01 -1.72 0.86
C ALA A 35 -6.59 -0.24 0.75
N LEU A 36 -7.27 0.66 1.47
CA LEU A 36 -6.89 2.08 1.52
C LEU A 36 -5.53 2.28 2.20
N SER A 37 -5.27 1.58 3.31
CA SER A 37 -3.98 1.65 3.99
C SER A 37 -2.85 1.20 3.07
N HIS A 38 -2.99 0.08 2.37
CA HIS A 38 -2.00 -0.40 1.40
C HIS A 38 -1.82 0.58 0.24
N TYR A 39 -2.91 1.15 -0.28
CA TYR A 39 -2.84 2.16 -1.34
C TYR A 39 -2.03 3.38 -0.91
N PHE A 40 -2.30 3.94 0.28
CA PHE A 40 -1.57 5.10 0.77
C PHE A 40 -0.12 4.79 1.12
N THR A 41 0.16 3.65 1.75
CA THR A 41 1.52 3.21 2.05
C THR A 41 2.35 3.04 0.77
N LEU A 42 1.80 2.40 -0.25
CA LEU A 42 2.50 2.21 -1.53
C LEU A 42 2.75 3.54 -2.25
N ARG A 43 1.77 4.44 -2.22
CA ARG A 43 1.91 5.79 -2.79
C ARG A 43 3.01 6.57 -2.09
N GLU A 44 3.03 6.54 -0.77
CA GLU A 44 4.03 7.23 0.04
C GLU A 44 5.43 6.63 -0.15
N PHE A 45 5.54 5.29 -0.15
CA PHE A 45 6.79 4.59 -0.44
C PHE A 45 7.38 5.01 -1.80
N ARG A 46 6.55 5.05 -2.86
CA ARG A 46 7.00 5.46 -4.20
C ARG A 46 7.48 6.92 -4.21
N ARG A 47 6.78 7.80 -3.48
CA ARG A 47 7.18 9.21 -3.33
C ARG A 47 8.54 9.33 -2.65
N LEU A 48 8.72 8.66 -1.51
CA LEU A 48 9.98 8.64 -0.77
C LEU A 48 11.11 8.03 -1.61
N ARG A 49 10.86 6.92 -2.30
CA ARG A 49 11.84 6.31 -3.21
C ARG A 49 12.31 7.28 -4.29
N GLY A 50 11.40 8.04 -4.89
CA GLY A 50 11.76 9.06 -5.90
C GLY A 50 12.68 10.16 -5.37
N LEU A 51 12.62 10.47 -4.07
CA LEU A 51 13.51 11.43 -3.42
C LEU A 51 14.83 10.78 -2.98
N MET A 52 14.78 9.55 -2.47
CA MET A 52 15.92 8.90 -1.85
C MET A 52 16.88 8.26 -2.85
N VAL A 53 16.38 7.72 -3.97
CA VAL A 53 17.23 7.06 -4.98
C VAL A 53 18.32 8.02 -5.52
N PRO A 54 18.03 9.25 -5.97
CA PRO A 54 19.06 10.17 -6.45
C PRO A 54 20.08 10.56 -5.36
N LEU A 55 19.68 10.57 -4.09
CA LEU A 55 20.58 10.85 -2.96
C LEU A 55 21.49 9.67 -2.67
N ALA A 56 20.98 8.44 -2.82
CA ALA A 56 21.74 7.20 -2.68
C ALA A 56 22.75 7.04 -3.82
N GLU A 57 22.34 7.29 -5.07
CA GLU A 57 23.22 7.24 -6.25
C GLU A 57 24.40 8.20 -6.14
N LYS A 58 24.16 9.43 -5.64
CA LYS A 58 25.23 10.42 -5.35
C LYS A 58 26.23 9.96 -4.29
N ARG A 59 25.86 8.97 -3.47
CA ARG A 59 26.72 8.34 -2.46
C ARG A 59 27.30 6.99 -2.93
N GLY A 60 27.07 6.62 -4.18
CA GLY A 60 27.58 5.38 -4.75
C GLY A 60 26.77 4.13 -4.40
N ILE A 61 25.53 4.28 -3.91
CA ILE A 61 24.65 3.17 -3.53
C ILE A 61 23.63 2.95 -4.64
N PHE A 62 23.67 1.79 -5.31
CA PHE A 62 22.82 1.49 -6.46
C PHE A 62 22.01 0.21 -6.29
N THR A 63 22.50 -0.72 -5.48
CA THR A 63 21.93 -2.05 -5.30
C THR A 63 21.59 -2.33 -3.85
N ASP A 64 20.73 -3.33 -3.63
CA ASP A 64 20.42 -3.81 -2.28
C ASP A 64 21.67 -4.38 -1.59
N GLU A 65 22.62 -4.92 -2.35
CA GLU A 65 23.91 -5.40 -1.85
C GLU A 65 24.77 -4.23 -1.31
N ASP A 66 24.77 -3.08 -1.98
CA ASP A 66 25.47 -1.88 -1.48
C ASP A 66 24.86 -1.39 -0.17
N VAL A 67 23.52 -1.47 -0.04
CA VAL A 67 22.83 -1.14 1.21
C VAL A 67 23.21 -2.12 2.30
N PHE A 68 23.19 -3.43 2.01
CA PHE A 68 23.45 -4.48 2.99
C PHE A 68 24.86 -4.33 3.60
N LYS A 69 25.88 -4.11 2.76
CA LYS A 69 27.26 -3.84 3.18
C LYS A 69 27.43 -2.63 4.11
N LEU A 70 26.49 -1.69 4.11
CA LEU A 70 26.55 -0.48 4.92
C LEU A 70 25.84 -0.61 6.28
N VAL A 71 24.90 -1.55 6.41
CA VAL A 71 24.00 -1.64 7.58
C VAL A 71 24.02 -2.99 8.29
N SER A 72 24.73 -3.99 7.76
CA SER A 72 24.94 -5.32 8.35
C SER A 72 26.42 -5.57 8.61
#